data_AF-A0A4R4ZTQ6-F1
#
_entry.id   AF-A0A4R4ZTQ6-F1
#
_cell.length_a   1.000
_cell.length_b   1.000
_cell.length_c   1.000
_cell.angle_alpha   90.00
_cell.angle_beta   90.00
_cell.angle_gamma   90.00
#
_symmetry.space_group_name_H-M   'P 1'
#
loop_
_entity.id
_entity.type
_entity.pdbx_description
1 polymer ?
#
loop_
_entity_poly.entity_id
_entity_poly.type
_entity_poly.pdbx_seq_one_letter_code
_entity_poly.pdbx_strand_id
1 'polypeptide(L)'
;MWDAIATAIIRQVIRADQARLQHQRFRRQHGPAVSTSTGTLHALPRPETVAALQREDFQQLGMAFKADALGNAAAAYLDQHTKWLELTPLRLVEELQTVPRIGPWTAGAAVADFTHDWTLYPHSDLAVRTWAQIAAPDVDWPTTERDFAERWREITGHHLGPATLFTLAWGARHAEQQSGP
;
A
#
# COMPACT_ATOMS: atom_id res chain seq x y z
N MET A 1 11.35 -1.29 -4.24
CA MET A 1 10.39 -2.32 -4.70
C MET A 1 9.82 -3.12 -3.54
N TRP A 2 10.62 -3.85 -2.75
CA TRP A 2 10.12 -4.60 -1.58
C TRP A 2 9.20 -3.78 -0.66
N ASP A 3 9.64 -2.58 -0.26
CA ASP A 3 8.87 -1.71 0.61
C ASP A 3 7.46 -1.38 0.08
N ALA A 4 7.33 -1.22 -1.24
CA ALA A 4 6.04 -0.96 -1.88
C ALA A 4 5.13 -2.21 -1.85
N ILE A 5 5.68 -3.39 -2.17
CA ILE A 5 4.96 -4.66 -2.13
C ILE A 5 4.43 -4.94 -0.72
N ALA A 6 5.30 -4.90 0.28
CA ALA A 6 4.93 -5.17 1.66
C ALA A 6 3.95 -4.13 2.22
N THR A 7 4.14 -2.84 1.91
CA THR A 7 3.19 -1.79 2.31
C THR A 7 1.82 -1.99 1.69
N ALA A 8 1.74 -2.34 0.40
CA ALA A 8 0.48 -2.67 -0.27
C ALA A 8 -0.20 -3.91 0.35
N ILE A 9 0.55 -4.94 0.74
CA ILE A 9 0.01 -6.11 1.44
C ILE A 9 -0.56 -5.71 2.81
N ILE A 10 0.16 -4.92 3.60
CA ILE A 10 -0.29 -4.46 4.92
C ILE A 10 -1.61 -3.69 4.81
N ARG A 11 -1.82 -2.96 3.71
CA ARG A 11 -3.04 -2.20 3.40
C ARG A 11 -4.22 -3.04 2.87
N GLN A 12 -4.06 -4.35 2.66
CA GLN A 12 -5.17 -5.19 2.18
C GLN A 12 -6.34 -5.19 3.20
N VAL A 13 -7.58 -5.06 2.74
CA VAL A 13 -8.82 -5.35 3.51
C VAL A 13 -8.75 -4.82 4.95
N ILE A 14 -8.46 -3.54 5.10
CA ILE A 14 -8.29 -2.90 6.40
C ILE A 14 -8.53 -1.39 6.29
N ARG A 15 -8.90 -0.76 7.39
CA ARG A 15 -8.95 0.71 7.47
C ARG A 15 -7.54 1.28 7.52
N ALA A 16 -7.37 2.49 6.98
CA ALA A 16 -6.07 3.13 6.84
C ALA A 16 -5.35 3.38 8.18
N ASP A 17 -6.10 3.73 9.22
CA ASP A 17 -5.61 3.93 10.58
C ASP A 17 -5.00 2.65 11.16
N GLN A 18 -5.72 1.53 11.05
CA GLN A 18 -5.25 0.24 11.53
C GLN A 18 -4.07 -0.28 10.68
N ALA A 19 -4.07 -0.06 9.37
CA ALA A 19 -2.92 -0.39 8.51
C ALA A 19 -1.67 0.36 8.96
N ARG A 20 -1.79 1.65 9.28
CA ARG A 20 -0.68 2.49 9.78
C ARG A 20 -0.12 1.97 11.10
N LEU A 21 -0.99 1.61 12.05
CA LEU A 21 -0.57 1.03 13.33
C LEU A 21 0.15 -0.31 13.14
N GLN A 22 -0.37 -1.19 12.30
CA GLN A 22 0.28 -2.47 11.97
C GLN A 22 1.65 -2.24 11.31
N HIS A 23 1.73 -1.33 10.34
CA HIS A 23 2.98 -0.96 9.67
C HIS A 23 4.04 -0.45 10.65
N GLN A 24 3.66 0.47 11.53
CA GLN A 24 4.57 1.01 12.55
C GLN A 24 5.06 -0.07 13.52
N ARG A 25 4.16 -0.93 14.00
CA ARG A 25 4.51 -2.04 14.91
C ARG A 25 5.44 -3.04 14.22
N PHE A 26 5.16 -3.40 12.97
CA PHE A 26 5.97 -4.32 12.19
C PHE A 26 7.39 -3.79 11.96
N ARG A 27 7.51 -2.51 11.58
CA ARG A 27 8.79 -1.81 11.46
C ARG A 27 9.55 -1.81 12.78
N ARG A 28 8.90 -1.40 13.88
CA ARG A 28 9.56 -1.30 15.17
C ARG A 28 10.05 -2.66 15.69
N GLN A 29 9.27 -3.72 15.48
CA GLN A 29 9.58 -5.04 16.02
C GLN A 29 10.62 -5.81 15.19
N HIS A 30 10.52 -5.78 13.86
CA HIS A 30 11.33 -6.62 12.98
C HIS A 30 12.18 -5.83 11.97
N GLY A 31 12.03 -4.50 11.95
CA GLY A 31 12.73 -3.63 11.02
C GLY A 31 14.10 -3.21 11.54
N PRO A 32 15.09 -3.03 10.66
CA PRO A 32 16.41 -2.58 11.07
C PRO A 32 16.34 -1.15 11.62
N ALA A 33 17.08 -0.91 12.70
CA ALA A 33 17.25 0.42 13.26
C ALA A 33 18.13 1.28 12.35
N VAL A 34 17.72 2.53 12.14
CA VAL A 34 18.41 3.55 11.35
C VAL A 34 18.59 4.78 12.23
N SER A 35 19.85 5.09 12.55
CA SER A 35 20.19 6.30 13.31
C SER A 35 20.01 7.54 12.44
N THR A 36 19.26 8.52 12.94
CA THR A 36 19.07 9.83 12.29
C THR A 36 19.46 10.94 13.25
N SER A 37 19.58 12.19 12.75
CA SER A 37 19.87 13.36 13.58
C SER A 37 18.78 13.65 14.64
N THR A 38 17.59 13.09 14.47
CA THR A 38 16.43 13.26 15.37
C THR A 38 16.09 12.01 16.17
N GLY A 39 16.95 10.99 16.16
CA GLY A 39 16.77 9.74 16.90
C GLY A 39 16.73 8.48 16.02
N THR A 40 16.43 7.34 16.63
CA THR A 40 16.40 6.05 15.93
C THR A 40 15.04 5.83 15.28
N LEU A 41 15.05 5.59 13.96
CA LEU A 41 13.91 5.12 13.20
C LEU A 41 14.06 3.64 12.89
N HIS A 42 12.95 2.95 12.59
CA HIS A 42 13.01 1.57 12.11
C HIS A 42 12.51 1.52 10.66
N ALA A 43 13.29 0.93 9.76
CA ALA A 43 12.85 0.71 8.37
C ALA A 43 11.86 -0.46 8.29
N LEU A 44 11.33 -0.74 7.10
CA LEU A 44 10.57 -1.97 6.88
C LEU A 44 11.47 -3.20 7.08
N PRO A 45 10.98 -4.31 7.69
CA PRO A 45 11.72 -5.55 7.74
C PRO A 45 12.14 -6.00 6.34
N ARG A 46 13.38 -6.50 6.23
CA ARG A 46 13.91 -7.02 4.96
C ARG A 46 13.18 -8.29 4.55
N PRO A 47 13.12 -8.63 3.24
CA PRO A 47 12.42 -9.84 2.80
C PRO A 47 12.99 -11.11 3.46
N GLU A 48 14.29 -11.19 3.72
CA GLU A 48 14.91 -12.32 4.44
C GLU A 48 14.37 -12.44 5.87
N THR A 49 14.20 -11.31 6.56
CA THR A 49 13.60 -11.28 7.89
C THR A 49 12.17 -11.77 7.83
N VAL A 50 11.37 -11.26 6.90
CA VAL A 50 9.95 -11.62 6.76
C VAL A 50 9.77 -13.10 6.40
N ALA A 51 10.63 -13.65 5.53
CA ALA A 51 10.61 -15.05 5.14
C ALA A 51 10.95 -16.00 6.31
N ALA A 52 11.68 -15.52 7.32
CA ALA A 52 12.03 -16.30 8.51
C ALA A 52 10.98 -16.23 9.64
N LEU A 53 10.07 -15.26 9.59
CA LEU A 53 9.03 -15.10 10.62
C LEU A 53 8.02 -16.25 10.59
N GLN A 54 7.56 -16.63 11.77
CA GLN A 54 6.49 -17.59 11.95
C GLN A 54 5.14 -16.86 12.02
N ARG A 55 4.04 -17.61 11.84
CA ARG A 55 2.69 -17.03 11.86
C ARG A 55 2.38 -16.32 13.18
N GLU A 56 2.92 -16.84 14.28
CA GLU A 56 2.79 -16.32 15.64
C GLU A 56 3.39 -14.91 15.77
N ASP A 57 4.50 -14.62 15.07
CA ASP A 57 5.11 -13.29 15.05
C ASP A 57 4.14 -12.26 14.45
N PHE A 58 3.46 -12.62 13.36
CA PHE A 58 2.43 -11.77 12.77
C PHE A 58 1.20 -11.63 13.68
N GLN A 59 0.79 -12.69 14.37
CA GLN A 59 -0.36 -12.66 15.29
C GLN A 59 -0.15 -11.65 16.43
N GLN A 60 1.05 -11.61 17.02
CA GLN A 60 1.39 -10.66 18.09
C GLN A 60 1.24 -9.18 17.65
N LEU A 61 1.36 -8.92 16.35
CA LEU A 61 1.21 -7.58 15.77
C LEU A 61 -0.22 -7.30 15.26
N GLY A 62 -1.14 -8.26 15.41
CA GLY A 62 -2.48 -8.20 14.84
C GLY A 62 -2.51 -8.38 13.31
N MET A 63 -1.46 -8.97 12.73
CA MET A 63 -1.23 -9.10 11.30
C MET A 63 -1.43 -10.53 10.78
N ALA A 64 -2.11 -11.40 11.53
CA ALA A 64 -2.31 -12.81 11.18
C ALA A 64 -2.86 -13.02 9.75
N PHE A 65 -3.78 -12.17 9.31
CA PHE A 65 -4.35 -12.24 7.95
C PHE A 65 -3.31 -11.94 6.85
N LYS A 66 -2.24 -11.21 7.18
CA LYS A 66 -1.18 -10.78 6.27
C LYS A 66 -0.01 -11.77 6.20
N ALA A 67 0.09 -12.70 7.14
CA ALA A 67 1.23 -13.61 7.29
C ALA A 67 1.55 -14.34 5.98
N ASP A 68 0.56 -15.02 5.39
CA ASP A 68 0.78 -15.82 4.18
C ASP A 68 1.12 -14.94 2.97
N ALA A 69 0.47 -13.77 2.83
CA ALA A 69 0.77 -12.84 1.74
C ALA A 69 2.19 -12.25 1.86
N LEU A 70 2.60 -11.83 3.06
CA LEU A 70 3.94 -11.29 3.31
C LEU A 70 5.02 -12.35 3.16
N GLY A 71 4.79 -13.58 3.65
CA GLY A 71 5.72 -14.70 3.51
C GLY A 71 5.92 -15.11 2.05
N ASN A 72 4.81 -15.31 1.31
CA ASN A 72 4.88 -15.66 -0.11
C ASN A 72 5.53 -14.56 -0.95
N ALA A 73 5.22 -13.29 -0.67
CA ALA A 73 5.84 -12.16 -1.36
C ALA A 73 7.34 -12.02 -1.04
N ALA A 74 7.74 -12.26 0.21
CA ALA A 74 9.14 -12.25 0.61
C ALA A 74 9.94 -13.33 -0.13
N ALA A 75 9.43 -14.57 -0.13
CA ALA A 75 10.05 -15.68 -0.85
C ALA A 75 10.16 -15.41 -2.35
N ALA A 76 9.08 -14.95 -2.99
CA ALA A 76 9.08 -14.60 -4.41
C ALA A 76 10.02 -13.44 -4.73
N TYR A 77 10.11 -12.42 -3.86
CA TYR A 77 11.05 -11.31 -4.05
C TYR A 77 12.50 -11.78 -4.00
N LEU A 78 12.87 -12.61 -3.02
CA LEU A 78 14.23 -13.13 -2.92
C LEU A 78 14.66 -13.89 -4.18
N ASP A 79 13.74 -14.65 -4.77
CA ASP A 79 13.98 -15.43 -5.99
C ASP A 79 13.95 -14.59 -7.27
N GLN A 80 12.99 -13.65 -7.41
CA GLN A 80 12.66 -13.02 -8.69
C GLN A 80 13.01 -11.52 -8.78
N HIS A 81 13.49 -10.88 -7.71
CA HIS A 81 13.65 -9.42 -7.70
C HIS A 81 14.52 -8.86 -8.84
N THR A 82 15.59 -9.56 -9.24
CA THR A 82 16.44 -9.10 -10.35
C THR A 82 15.64 -9.06 -11.66
N LYS A 83 14.88 -10.11 -11.96
CA LYS A 83 13.94 -10.13 -13.10
C LYS A 83 12.92 -9.00 -13.00
N TRP A 84 12.30 -8.82 -11.83
CA TRP A 84 11.24 -7.82 -11.64
C TRP A 84 11.71 -6.37 -11.87
N LEU A 85 12.98 -6.06 -11.60
CA LEU A 85 13.55 -4.73 -11.85
C LEU A 85 13.69 -4.40 -13.34
N GLU A 86 13.72 -5.41 -14.21
CA GLU A 86 13.86 -5.24 -15.66
C GLU A 86 12.52 -5.19 -16.40
N LEU A 87 11.41 -5.48 -15.72
CA LEU A 87 10.08 -5.49 -16.31
C LEU A 87 9.52 -4.09 -16.50
N THR A 88 8.69 -3.93 -17.54
CA THR A 88 7.82 -2.76 -17.64
C THR A 88 6.81 -2.75 -16.49
N PRO A 89 6.31 -1.56 -16.05
CA PRO A 89 5.35 -1.47 -14.96
C PRO A 89 4.12 -2.38 -15.14
N LEU A 90 3.54 -2.42 -16.34
CA LEU A 90 2.39 -3.29 -16.63
C LEU A 90 2.72 -4.78 -16.48
N ARG A 91 3.89 -5.23 -17.00
CA ARG A 91 4.33 -6.62 -16.85
C ARG A 91 4.65 -6.97 -15.39
N LEU A 92 5.16 -6.02 -14.62
CA LEU A 92 5.39 -6.19 -13.19
C LEU A 92 4.07 -6.38 -12.43
N VAL A 93 3.00 -5.65 -12.78
CA VAL A 93 1.66 -5.86 -12.20
C VAL A 93 1.16 -7.29 -12.43
N GLU A 94 1.36 -7.82 -13.63
CA GLU A 94 0.94 -9.19 -13.99
C GLU A 94 1.77 -10.24 -13.25
N GLU A 95 3.08 -10.06 -13.16
CA GLU A 95 3.98 -10.98 -12.46
C GLU A 95 3.77 -10.97 -10.94
N LEU A 96 3.52 -9.81 -10.34
CA LEU A 96 3.20 -9.75 -8.91
C LEU A 96 1.89 -10.50 -8.59
N GLN A 97 0.92 -10.54 -9.51
CA GLN A 97 -0.33 -11.27 -9.32
C GLN A 97 -0.17 -12.80 -9.37
N THR A 98 0.97 -13.32 -9.84
CA THR A 98 1.24 -14.77 -9.75
C THR A 98 1.66 -15.19 -8.35
N VAL A 99 2.04 -14.24 -7.49
CA VAL A 99 2.36 -14.50 -6.08
C VAL A 99 1.06 -14.76 -5.32
N PRO A 100 0.93 -15.90 -4.61
CA PRO A 100 -0.30 -16.21 -3.89
C PRO A 100 -0.70 -15.09 -2.92
N ARG A 101 -2.00 -14.73 -2.94
CA ARG A 101 -2.61 -13.67 -2.13
C ARG A 101 -2.27 -12.23 -2.54
N ILE A 102 -1.60 -12.02 -3.67
CA ILE A 102 -1.47 -10.70 -4.30
C ILE A 102 -2.53 -10.58 -5.40
N GLY A 103 -3.58 -9.80 -5.13
CA GLY A 103 -4.63 -9.49 -6.11
C GLY A 103 -4.35 -8.22 -6.93
N PRO A 104 -5.22 -7.89 -7.90
CA PRO A 104 -5.05 -6.73 -8.79
C PRO A 104 -4.81 -5.41 -8.05
N TRP A 105 -5.58 -5.17 -6.98
CA TRP A 105 -5.42 -3.96 -6.17
C TRP A 105 -4.02 -3.87 -5.54
N THR A 106 -3.54 -4.95 -4.93
CA THR A 106 -2.23 -4.96 -4.25
C THR A 106 -1.09 -4.81 -5.24
N ALA A 107 -1.15 -5.50 -6.38
CA ALA A 107 -0.14 -5.38 -7.42
C ALA A 107 -0.11 -3.97 -8.02
N GLY A 108 -1.26 -3.42 -8.41
CA GLY A 108 -1.36 -2.07 -8.98
C GLY A 108 -0.87 -1.00 -8.01
N ALA A 109 -1.27 -1.06 -6.74
CA ALA A 109 -0.80 -0.12 -5.72
C ALA A 109 0.72 -0.22 -5.49
N ALA A 110 1.27 -1.43 -5.37
CA ALA A 110 2.70 -1.63 -5.18
C ALA A 110 3.54 -1.14 -6.37
N VAL A 111 3.08 -1.39 -7.60
CA VAL A 111 3.80 -0.94 -8.80
C VAL A 111 3.69 0.56 -8.98
N ALA A 112 2.53 1.17 -8.74
CA ALA A 112 2.37 2.62 -8.78
C ALA A 112 3.30 3.31 -7.76
N ASP A 113 3.35 2.81 -6.51
CA ASP A 113 4.23 3.33 -5.46
C ASP A 113 5.73 3.15 -5.80
N PHE A 114 6.10 2.07 -6.49
CA PHE A 114 7.50 1.81 -6.86
C PHE A 114 7.96 2.59 -8.11
N THR A 115 7.13 2.61 -9.15
CA THR A 115 7.50 3.13 -10.48
C THR A 115 7.05 4.57 -10.70
N HIS A 116 6.19 5.10 -9.82
CA HIS A 116 5.49 6.37 -9.99
C HIS A 116 4.55 6.41 -11.20
N ASP A 117 4.22 5.26 -11.80
CA ASP A 117 3.17 5.15 -12.82
C ASP A 117 1.80 5.03 -12.16
N TRP A 118 1.21 6.19 -11.85
CA TRP A 118 -0.09 6.30 -11.20
C TRP A 118 -1.27 5.91 -12.10
N THR A 119 -1.04 5.62 -13.39
CA THR A 119 -2.10 5.06 -14.25
C THR A 119 -2.48 3.65 -13.85
N LEU A 120 -1.56 2.93 -13.19
CA LEU A 120 -1.73 1.56 -12.69
C LEU A 120 -2.34 1.49 -11.29
N TYR A 121 -2.45 2.62 -10.58
CA TYR A 121 -3.04 2.64 -9.25
C TYR A 121 -4.54 2.27 -9.32
N PRO A 122 -5.07 1.47 -8.39
CA PRO A 122 -6.48 1.10 -8.38
C PRO A 122 -7.35 2.27 -7.89
N HIS A 123 -7.74 3.17 -8.79
CA HIS A 123 -8.51 4.39 -8.47
C HIS A 123 -9.92 4.16 -7.93
N SER A 124 -10.42 2.93 -7.95
CA SER A 124 -11.64 2.54 -7.23
C SER A 124 -11.42 2.35 -5.72
N ASP A 125 -10.18 2.56 -5.23
CA ASP A 125 -9.79 2.44 -3.84
C ASP A 125 -10.75 3.17 -2.88
N LEU A 126 -11.18 2.47 -1.83
CA LEU A 126 -12.14 2.98 -0.87
C LEU A 126 -11.66 4.27 -0.19
N ALA A 127 -10.39 4.39 0.16
CA ALA A 127 -9.88 5.60 0.79
C ALA A 127 -9.88 6.77 -0.19
N VAL A 128 -9.50 6.57 -1.45
CA VAL A 128 -9.62 7.61 -2.48
C VAL A 128 -11.08 8.08 -2.59
N ARG A 129 -12.02 7.14 -2.68
CA ARG A 129 -13.46 7.43 -2.74
C ARG A 129 -13.95 8.22 -1.53
N THR A 130 -13.67 7.73 -0.33
CA THR A 130 -14.10 8.36 0.92
C THR A 130 -13.57 9.78 1.02
N TRP A 131 -12.27 9.99 0.78
CA TRP A 131 -11.67 11.30 0.97
C TRP A 131 -11.97 12.26 -0.17
N ALA A 132 -12.18 11.79 -1.40
CA ALA A 132 -12.68 12.62 -2.49
C ALA A 132 -14.06 13.20 -2.18
N GLN A 133 -14.98 12.37 -1.65
CA GLN A 133 -16.32 12.81 -1.24
C GLN A 133 -16.28 13.86 -0.12
N ILE A 134 -15.39 13.68 0.86
CA ILE A 134 -15.26 14.63 1.98
C ILE A 134 -14.57 15.92 1.53
N ALA A 135 -13.54 15.83 0.68
CA ALA A 135 -12.77 17.00 0.21
C ALA A 135 -13.57 17.88 -0.77
N ALA A 136 -14.48 17.29 -1.54
CA ALA A 136 -15.30 17.98 -2.53
C ALA A 136 -16.74 17.47 -2.48
N PRO A 137 -17.53 17.89 -1.47
CA PRO A 137 -18.90 17.40 -1.27
C PRO A 137 -19.88 17.89 -2.34
N ASP A 138 -19.55 18.99 -3.02
CA ASP A 138 -20.39 19.58 -4.09
C ASP A 138 -20.24 18.86 -5.44
N VAL A 139 -19.32 17.89 -5.55
CA VAL A 139 -19.15 17.08 -6.75
C VAL A 139 -20.09 15.88 -6.67
N ASP A 140 -20.85 15.64 -7.74
CA ASP A 140 -21.69 14.45 -7.87
C ASP A 140 -20.82 13.21 -8.13
N TRP A 141 -20.38 12.57 -7.04
CA TRP A 141 -19.53 11.39 -7.09
C TRP A 141 -20.34 10.14 -7.38
N PRO A 142 -19.95 9.34 -8.39
CA PRO A 142 -20.61 8.06 -8.65
C PRO A 142 -20.54 7.12 -7.45
N THR A 143 -21.58 6.32 -7.25
CA THR A 143 -21.71 5.39 -6.12
C THR A 143 -21.03 4.04 -6.37
N THR A 144 -20.89 3.64 -7.64
CA THR A 144 -20.21 2.40 -8.02
C THR A 144 -18.69 2.61 -8.09
N GLU A 145 -17.93 1.54 -7.81
CA GLU A 145 -16.46 1.58 -7.84
C GLU A 145 -15.89 1.92 -9.22
N ARG A 146 -16.46 1.31 -10.26
CA ARG A 146 -16.00 1.49 -11.64
C ARG A 146 -16.27 2.91 -12.11
N ASP A 147 -17.50 3.38 -11.95
CA ASP A 147 -17.89 4.69 -12.47
C ASP A 147 -17.18 5.80 -11.68
N PHE A 148 -16.91 5.59 -10.37
CA PHE A 148 -16.05 6.49 -9.61
C PHE A 148 -14.64 6.55 -10.19
N ALA A 149 -14.01 5.41 -10.48
CA ALA A 149 -12.65 5.38 -11.01
C ALA A 149 -12.56 6.07 -12.39
N GLU A 150 -13.58 5.91 -13.24
CA GLU A 150 -13.68 6.63 -14.51
C GLU A 150 -13.82 8.14 -14.30
N ARG A 151 -14.74 8.55 -13.43
CA ARG A 151 -14.94 9.97 -13.09
C ARG A 151 -13.68 10.60 -12.47
N TRP A 152 -12.99 9.87 -11.59
CA TRP A 152 -11.74 10.31 -10.97
C TRP A 152 -10.66 10.57 -12.01
N ARG A 153 -10.49 9.67 -12.98
CA ARG A 153 -9.54 9.88 -14.10
C ARG A 153 -9.93 11.06 -14.97
N GLU A 154 -11.21 11.23 -15.26
CA GLU A 154 -11.72 12.34 -16.08
C GLU A 154 -11.41 13.70 -15.44
N ILE A 155 -11.77 13.89 -14.17
CA ILE A 155 -11.62 15.20 -13.51
C ILE A 155 -10.16 15.53 -13.16
N THR A 156 -9.34 14.52 -12.88
CA THR A 156 -7.94 14.75 -12.49
C THR A 156 -7.03 14.86 -13.72
N GLY A 157 -7.38 14.19 -14.83
CA GLY A 157 -6.64 14.24 -16.09
C GLY A 157 -5.14 14.00 -15.90
N HIS A 158 -4.33 14.95 -16.36
CA HIS A 158 -2.86 14.89 -16.23
C HIS A 158 -2.36 14.96 -14.77
N HIS A 159 -3.21 15.34 -13.82
CA HIS A 159 -2.89 15.40 -12.39
C HIS A 159 -3.31 14.15 -11.62
N LEU A 160 -3.67 13.05 -12.30
CA LEU A 160 -4.14 11.80 -11.67
C LEU A 160 -3.29 11.34 -10.48
N GLY A 161 -1.97 11.24 -10.65
CA GLY A 161 -1.06 10.84 -9.58
C GLY A 161 -1.02 11.83 -8.41
N PRO A 162 -0.64 13.10 -8.65
CA PRO A 162 -0.61 14.13 -7.61
C PRO A 162 -1.95 14.29 -6.87
N ALA A 163 -3.08 14.27 -7.59
CA ALA A 163 -4.41 14.37 -6.99
C ALA A 163 -4.71 13.16 -6.08
N THR A 164 -4.44 11.94 -6.55
CA THR A 164 -4.64 10.72 -5.77
C THR A 164 -3.80 10.71 -4.51
N LEU A 165 -2.51 11.02 -4.63
CA LEU A 165 -1.60 11.10 -3.49
C LEU A 165 -2.02 12.19 -2.50
N PHE A 166 -2.39 13.38 -3.00
CA PHE A 166 -2.86 14.48 -2.18
C PHE A 166 -4.13 14.09 -1.40
N THR A 167 -5.13 13.52 -2.06
CA THR A 167 -6.38 13.08 -1.43
C THR A 167 -6.14 12.04 -0.33
N LEU A 168 -5.27 11.07 -0.57
CA LEU A 168 -4.90 10.06 0.43
C LEU A 168 -4.13 10.66 1.61
N ALA A 169 -3.16 11.56 1.35
CA ALA A 169 -2.37 12.20 2.38
C ALA A 169 -3.21 13.17 3.23
N TRP A 170 -4.08 13.94 2.59
CA TRP A 170 -5.04 14.83 3.24
C TRP A 170 -6.00 14.03 4.14
N GLY A 171 -6.55 12.94 3.60
CA GLY A 171 -7.43 12.04 4.36
C GLY A 171 -6.77 11.42 5.58
N ALA A 172 -5.52 10.96 5.46
CA ALA A 172 -4.75 10.45 6.59
C ALA A 172 -4.61 11.49 7.72
N ARG A 173 -4.33 12.75 7.38
CA ARG A 173 -4.22 13.84 8.35
C ARG A 173 -5.56 14.20 9.00
N HIS A 174 -6.65 14.19 8.23
CA HIS A 174 -7.97 14.48 8.79
C HIS A 174 -8.48 13.37 9.71
N ALA A 175 -8.21 12.11 9.39
CA ALA A 175 -8.53 10.98 10.28
C ALA A 175 -7.79 11.08 11.64
N GLU A 176 -6.53 11.53 11.62
CA GLU A 176 -5.74 11.77 12.84
C GLU A 176 -6.34 12.87 13.72
N GLN A 177 -6.85 13.95 13.12
CA GLN A 177 -7.45 15.07 13.86
C GLN A 177 -8.81 14.73 14.47
N GLN A 178 -9.58 13.85 13.84
CA GLN A 178 -10.89 13.41 14.35
C GLN A 178 -10.77 12.34 15.44
N SER A 179 -9.64 11.63 15.49
CA SER A 179 -9.35 10.58 16.47
C SER A 179 -8.57 11.13 17.67
N GLY A 180 -8.96 12.31 18.18
CA GLY A 180 -8.27 13.03 19.26
C GLY A 180 -7.90 12.17 20.49
N PRO A 181 -6.96 12.64 21.32
CA PRO A 181 -6.29 11.83 22.36
C PRO A 181 -7.22 11.08 23.30
#